data_AF-A0A202DQ50-F1
#
_entry.id   AF-A0A202DQ50-F1
#
_cell.length_a   1.000
_cell.length_b   1.000
_cell.length_c   1.000
_cell.angle_alpha   90.00
_cell.angle_beta   90.00
_cell.angle_gamma   90.00
#
_symmetry.space_group_name_H-M   'P 1'
#
loop_
_entity.id
_entity.type
_entity.pdbx_description
1 polymer ?
#
loop_
_entity_poly.entity_id
_entity_poly.type
_entity_poly.pdbx_seq_one_letter_code
_entity_poly.pdbx_strand_id
1 'polypeptide(L)'
;MPALSDIGKLKRLAELFVMAMKINLAISAEQNNAAIFCLTEYGLSERQAESFLNSGFDKLSRGMIRSREQALQEVADAFRPREHGYILTQLQSILETQEISPEIQEFFDLSCTYL
;
A
#
# COMPACT_ATOMS: atom_id res chain seq x y z
N MET A 1 2.59 1.05 20.82
CA MET A 1 1.37 1.24 20.01
C MET A 1 1.43 2.61 19.37
N PRO A 2 1.14 2.75 18.06
CA PRO A 2 1.09 4.06 17.40
C PRO A 2 0.02 4.98 18.00
N ALA A 3 0.12 6.29 17.78
CA ALA A 3 -0.96 7.19 18.16
C ALA A 3 -2.21 6.91 17.31
N LEU A 4 -3.41 7.25 17.83
CA LEU A 4 -4.67 7.05 17.10
C LEU A 4 -4.69 7.76 15.73
N SER A 5 -4.00 8.90 15.61
CA SER A 5 -3.79 9.61 14.33
C SER A 5 -3.03 8.78 13.31
N ASP A 6 -2.06 7.99 13.77
CA ASP A 6 -1.19 7.17 12.92
C ASP A 6 -1.91 5.91 12.45
N ILE A 7 -2.86 5.39 13.24
CA ILE A 7 -3.65 4.22 12.85
C ILE A 7 -4.45 4.48 11.57
N GLY A 8 -5.08 5.65 11.44
CA GLY A 8 -5.83 6.01 10.23
C GLY A 8 -4.93 6.15 9.00
N LYS A 9 -3.76 6.76 9.19
CA LYS A 9 -2.71 6.91 8.19
C LYS A 9 -2.20 5.54 7.68
N LEU A 10 -1.94 4.61 8.60
CA LEU A 10 -1.44 3.27 8.27
C LEU A 10 -2.49 2.36 7.61
N LYS A 11 -3.78 2.56 7.92
CA LYS A 11 -4.87 1.87 7.20
C LYS A 11 -4.94 2.30 5.73
N ARG A 12 -4.80 3.60 5.43
CA ARG A 12 -4.74 4.10 4.05
C ARG A 12 -3.54 3.55 3.29
N LEU A 13 -2.39 3.51 3.95
CA LEU A 13 -1.19 2.91 3.36
C LEU A 13 -1.39 1.42 3.06
N ALA A 14 -1.98 0.66 3.99
CA ALA A 14 -2.29 -0.76 3.77
C ALA A 14 -3.27 -0.97 2.60
N GLU A 15 -4.26 -0.09 2.44
CA GLU A 15 -5.17 -0.12 1.29
C GLU A 15 -4.44 0.13 -0.02
N LEU A 16 -3.50 1.09 -0.05
CA LEU A 16 -2.66 1.36 -1.22
C LEU A 16 -1.78 0.15 -1.58
N PHE A 17 -1.17 -0.50 -0.58
CA PHE A 17 -0.38 -1.73 -0.80
C PHE A 17 -1.24 -2.88 -1.34
N VAL A 18 -2.46 -3.03 -0.82
CA VAL A 18 -3.43 -4.00 -1.35
C VAL A 18 -3.75 -3.73 -2.82
N MET A 19 -3.92 -2.46 -3.21
CA MET A 19 -4.11 -2.09 -4.62
C MET A 19 -2.89 -2.48 -5.46
N ALA A 20 -1.68 -2.15 -5.01
CA ALA A 20 -0.44 -2.50 -5.70
C ALA A 20 -0.32 -4.02 -5.94
N MET A 21 -0.60 -4.82 -4.92
CA MET A 21 -0.58 -6.29 -5.01
C MET A 21 -1.65 -6.86 -5.95
N LYS A 22 -2.80 -6.17 -6.10
CA LYS A 22 -3.92 -6.69 -6.92
C LYS A 22 -3.86 -6.34 -8.40
N ILE A 23 -2.94 -5.50 -8.84
CA ILE A 23 -2.79 -5.10 -10.25
C ILE A 23 -2.67 -6.33 -11.15
N ASN A 24 -1.95 -7.36 -10.72
CA ASN A 24 -1.68 -8.55 -11.52
C ASN A 24 -2.55 -9.76 -11.16
N LEU A 25 -3.64 -9.53 -10.40
CA LEU A 25 -4.65 -10.51 -9.95
C LEU A 25 -4.16 -11.66 -9.05
N ALA A 26 -2.91 -12.14 -9.21
CA ALA A 26 -2.26 -13.15 -8.41
C ALA A 26 -1.37 -12.51 -7.34
N ILE A 27 -1.79 -12.62 -6.08
CA ILE A 27 -1.01 -12.12 -4.94
C ILE A 27 -0.05 -13.21 -4.50
N SER A 28 1.25 -12.94 -4.51
CA SER A 28 2.26 -13.88 -4.01
C SER A 28 2.45 -13.75 -2.48
N ALA A 29 2.95 -14.81 -1.84
CA ALA A 29 3.32 -14.75 -0.43
C ALA A 29 4.44 -13.72 -0.18
N GLU A 30 5.33 -13.53 -1.16
CA GLU A 30 6.43 -12.56 -1.10
C GLU A 30 5.91 -11.11 -1.08
N GLN A 31 4.89 -10.79 -1.89
CA GLN A 31 4.22 -9.48 -1.86
C GLN A 31 3.59 -9.19 -0.51
N ASN A 32 2.87 -10.18 0.03
CA ASN A 32 2.21 -10.01 1.32
C ASN A 32 3.24 -9.80 2.43
N ASN A 33 4.34 -10.54 2.41
CA ASN A 33 5.44 -10.38 3.37
C ASN A 33 6.14 -9.03 3.23
N ALA A 34 6.37 -8.55 2.00
CA ALA A 34 6.90 -7.21 1.76
C ALA A 34 5.97 -6.14 2.35
N ALA A 35 4.67 -6.22 2.07
CA ALA A 35 3.69 -5.27 2.60
C ALA A 35 3.60 -5.31 4.14
N ILE A 36 3.67 -6.49 4.75
CA ILE A 36 3.73 -6.64 6.22
C ILE A 36 4.99 -5.97 6.76
N PHE A 37 6.15 -6.27 6.18
CA PHE A 37 7.42 -5.68 6.59
C PHE A 37 7.37 -4.15 6.55
N CYS A 38 6.90 -3.57 5.43
CA CYS A 38 6.71 -2.13 5.29
C CYS A 38 5.90 -1.53 6.45
N LEU A 39 4.74 -2.15 6.75
CA LEU A 39 3.84 -1.67 7.79
C LEU A 39 4.43 -1.81 9.20
N THR A 40 5.27 -2.83 9.43
CA THR A 40 5.98 -3.00 10.70
C THR A 40 7.10 -1.97 10.90
N GLU A 41 7.75 -1.49 9.83
CA GLU A 41 8.73 -0.39 9.91
C GLU A 41 8.07 0.92 10.38
N TYR A 42 6.77 1.10 10.13
CA TYR A 42 5.96 2.19 10.69
C TYR A 42 5.44 1.94 12.12
N GLY A 43 5.85 0.84 12.75
CA GLY A 43 5.56 0.57 14.16
C GLY A 43 4.30 -0.26 14.44
N LEU A 44 3.71 -0.91 13.43
CA LEU A 44 2.72 -1.96 13.65
C LEU A 44 3.39 -3.25 14.11
N SER A 45 2.67 -4.07 14.90
CA SER A 45 3.03 -5.49 15.00
C SER A 45 2.62 -6.24 13.73
N GLU A 46 3.27 -7.36 13.43
CA GLU A 46 2.90 -8.21 12.28
C GLU A 46 1.40 -8.53 12.25
N ARG A 47 0.83 -8.94 13.39
CA ARG A 47 -0.60 -9.22 13.53
C ARG A 47 -1.49 -8.01 13.18
N GLN A 48 -1.05 -6.79 13.49
CA GLN A 48 -1.78 -5.57 13.12
C GLN A 48 -1.64 -5.26 11.63
N ALA A 49 -0.45 -5.42 11.07
CA ALA A 49 -0.21 -5.27 9.64
C ALA A 49 -1.06 -6.24 8.82
N GLU A 50 -1.05 -7.53 9.17
CA GLU A 50 -1.91 -8.56 8.58
C GLU A 50 -3.40 -8.19 8.70
N SER A 51 -3.84 -7.75 9.87
CA SER A 51 -5.23 -7.33 10.07
C SER A 51 -5.62 -6.16 9.17
N PHE A 52 -4.71 -5.22 8.92
CA PHE A 52 -4.99 -4.06 8.06
C PHE A 52 -5.02 -4.45 6.59
N LEU A 53 -4.08 -5.30 6.15
CA LEU A 53 -4.06 -5.84 4.78
C LEU A 53 -5.31 -6.68 4.49
N ASN A 54 -5.70 -7.58 5.41
CA ASN A 54 -6.93 -8.36 5.29
C ASN A 54 -8.17 -7.46 5.18
N SER A 55 -8.25 -6.42 6.00
CA SER A 55 -9.34 -5.43 5.89
C SER A 55 -9.30 -4.68 4.55
N GLY A 56 -8.12 -4.41 3.99
CA GLY A 56 -7.97 -3.82 2.67
C GLY A 56 -8.47 -4.76 1.57
N PHE A 57 -8.07 -6.03 1.59
CA PHE A 57 -8.55 -7.04 0.63
C PHE A 57 -10.07 -7.20 0.68
N ASP A 58 -10.66 -7.22 1.88
CA ASP A 58 -12.12 -7.27 2.07
C ASP A 58 -12.81 -6.03 1.48
N LYS A 59 -12.24 -4.84 1.66
CA LYS A 59 -12.78 -3.62 1.05
C LYS A 59 -12.66 -3.65 -0.47
N LEU A 60 -11.52 -4.12 -1.00
CA LEU A 60 -11.28 -4.15 -2.44
C LEU A 60 -12.25 -5.12 -3.13
N SER A 61 -12.44 -6.32 -2.57
CA SER A 61 -13.35 -7.34 -3.10
C SER A 61 -14.81 -6.88 -3.08
N ARG A 62 -15.19 -6.00 -2.15
CA ARG A 62 -16.52 -5.39 -2.06
C ARG A 62 -16.67 -4.12 -2.91
N GLY A 63 -15.64 -3.71 -3.65
CA GLY A 63 -15.65 -2.46 -4.43
C GLY A 63 -15.70 -1.19 -3.54
N MET A 64 -15.23 -1.29 -2.30
CA MET A 64 -15.23 -0.20 -1.31
C MET A 64 -13.91 0.57 -1.28
N ILE A 65 -12.83 0.03 -1.86
CA ILE A 65 -11.63 0.83 -2.14
C ILE A 65 -11.94 1.75 -3.32
N ARG A 66 -11.62 3.03 -3.16
CA ARG A 66 -11.84 4.09 -4.15
C ARG A 66 -10.89 3.94 -5.35
N SER A 67 -10.89 4.87 -6.30
CA SER A 67 -9.97 4.80 -7.45
C SER A 67 -8.49 4.86 -7.03
N ARG A 68 -7.58 4.45 -7.93
CA ARG A 68 -6.11 4.43 -7.68
C ARG A 68 -5.61 5.82 -7.26
N GLU A 69 -6.06 6.84 -7.96
CA GLU A 69 -5.75 8.25 -7.75
C GLU A 69 -6.20 8.71 -6.37
N GLN A 70 -7.39 8.28 -5.94
CA GLN A 70 -7.93 8.70 -4.65
C GLN A 70 -7.20 8.03 -3.49
N ALA A 71 -6.85 6.75 -3.61
CA ALA A 71 -6.03 6.07 -2.60
C ALA A 71 -4.64 6.71 -2.48
N LEU A 72 -4.01 7.05 -3.62
CA LEU A 72 -2.74 7.76 -3.66
C LEU A 72 -2.84 9.15 -3.02
N GLN A 73 -3.85 9.94 -3.36
CA GLN A 73 -4.09 11.25 -2.75
C GLN A 73 -4.28 11.14 -1.22
N GLU A 74 -5.07 10.17 -0.75
CA GLU A 74 -5.30 9.97 0.67
C GLU A 74 -4.03 9.60 1.44
N VAL A 75 -3.10 8.87 0.82
CA VAL A 75 -1.78 8.58 1.38
C VAL A 75 -0.90 9.83 1.32
N ALA A 76 -0.87 10.55 0.19
CA ALA A 76 -0.11 11.77 0.04
C ALA A 76 -0.50 12.83 1.09
N ASP A 77 -1.80 12.98 1.36
CA ASP A 77 -2.33 13.91 2.37
C ASP A 77 -2.04 13.47 3.81
N ALA A 78 -1.97 12.15 4.06
CA ALA A 78 -1.77 11.59 5.40
C ALA A 78 -0.30 11.52 5.83
N PHE A 79 0.63 11.47 4.87
CA PHE A 79 2.08 11.37 5.11
C PHE A 79 2.77 12.70 4.79
N ARG A 80 3.85 13.02 5.51
CA ARG A 80 4.63 14.23 5.20
C ARG A 80 5.39 14.02 3.88
N PRO A 81 5.66 15.09 3.09
CA PRO A 81 6.41 14.96 1.84
C PRO A 81 7.76 14.23 1.96
N ARG A 82 8.46 14.39 3.09
CA ARG A 82 9.73 13.69 3.36
C ARG A 82 9.59 12.17 3.52
N GLU A 83 8.38 11.67 3.78
CA GLU A 83 8.09 10.24 3.91
C GLU A 83 7.69 9.63 2.56
N HIS A 84 7.27 10.44 1.59
CA HIS A 84 6.73 9.97 0.31
C HIS A 84 7.75 9.17 -0.49
N GLY A 85 9.00 9.63 -0.57
CA GLY A 85 10.07 8.88 -1.24
C GLY A 85 10.31 7.49 -0.66
N TYR A 86 10.17 7.34 0.66
CA TYR A 86 10.27 6.03 1.31
C TYR A 86 9.05 5.16 1.00
N ILE A 87 7.84 5.73 0.97
CA ILE A 87 6.63 5.01 0.52
C ILE A 87 6.77 4.52 -0.92
N LEU A 88 7.31 5.34 -1.82
CA LEU A 88 7.58 4.95 -3.21
C LEU A 88 8.53 3.75 -3.30
N THR A 89 9.62 3.73 -2.53
CA THR A 89 10.53 2.57 -2.52
C THR A 89 9.86 1.29 -2.01
N GLN A 90 8.92 1.41 -1.06
CA GLN A 90 8.15 0.25 -0.57
C GLN A 90 7.13 -0.23 -1.62
N LEU A 91 6.46 0.70 -2.31
CA LEU A 91 5.58 0.36 -3.44
C LEU A 91 6.34 -0.34 -4.56
N GLN A 92 7.50 0.19 -4.93
CA GLN A 92 8.38 -0.43 -5.93
C GLN A 92 8.73 -1.86 -5.52
N SER A 93 9.14 -2.07 -4.26
CA SER A 93 9.50 -3.40 -3.74
C SER A 93 8.34 -4.40 -3.82
N ILE A 94 7.09 -3.96 -3.58
CA ILE A 94 5.88 -4.79 -3.73
C ILE A 94 5.57 -5.08 -5.20
N LEU A 95 5.82 -4.12 -6.10
CA LEU A 95 5.53 -4.26 -7.53
C LEU A 95 6.59 -5.08 -8.28
N GLU A 96 7.85 -5.07 -7.82
CA GLU A 96 8.97 -5.79 -8.44
C GLU A 96 9.01 -7.29 -8.12
N THR A 97 8.16 -7.78 -7.21
CA THR A 97 8.02 -9.22 -6.93
C THR A 97 7.39 -10.02 -8.08
N GLN A 98 7.07 -9.37 -9.20
CA GLN A 98 6.35 -9.92 -10.34
C GLN A 98 6.93 -9.37 -11.65
N GLU A 99 6.61 -10.01 -12.76
CA GLU A 99 7.00 -9.52 -14.08
C GLU A 99 6.42 -8.12 -14.33
N ILE A 100 7.26 -7.18 -14.75
CA ILE A 100 6.86 -5.80 -14.99
C ILE A 100 5.97 -5.74 -16.23
N SER A 101 4.68 -5.49 -16.00
CA SER A 101 3.67 -5.27 -17.04
C SER A 101 3.44 -3.77 -17.27
N PRO A 102 2.82 -3.38 -18.41
CA PRO A 102 2.42 -1.99 -18.65
C PRO A 102 1.52 -1.42 -17.55
N GLU A 103 0.62 -2.22 -16.98
CA GLU A 103 -0.28 -1.80 -15.90
C GLU A 103 0.45 -1.56 -14.58
N ILE A 104 1.51 -2.33 -14.31
CA ILE A 104 2.39 -2.13 -13.14
C ILE A 104 3.17 -0.82 -13.31
N GLN A 105 3.75 -0.61 -14.49
CA GLN A 105 4.47 0.62 -14.80
C GLN A 105 3.54 1.84 -14.70
N GLU A 106 2.35 1.78 -15.29
CA GLU A 106 1.35 2.85 -15.22
C GLU A 106 0.98 3.20 -13.77
N PHE A 107 0.77 2.19 -12.93
CA PHE A 107 0.48 2.43 -11.52
C PHE A 107 1.67 3.03 -10.75
N PHE A 108 2.89 2.60 -11.07
CA PHE A 108 4.09 3.18 -10.45
C PHE A 108 4.32 4.63 -10.89
N ASP A 109 4.14 4.93 -12.17
CA ASP A 109 4.24 6.30 -12.72
C ASP A 109 3.17 7.21 -12.10
N LEU A 110 1.96 6.70 -11.93
CA LEU A 110 0.90 7.39 -11.20
C LEU A 110 1.32 7.63 -9.75
N SER A 111 1.92 6.64 -9.09
CA SER A 111 2.40 6.79 -7.71
C SER A 111 3.44 7.92 -7.59
N CYS A 112 4.39 8.00 -8.52
CA CYS A 112 5.40 9.06 -8.58
C CYS A 112 4.83 10.47 -8.84
N THR A 113 3.59 10.57 -9.33
CA THR A 113 2.92 11.86 -9.55
C THR A 113 2.32 12.41 -8.25
N TYR A 114 1.92 11.53 -7.32
CA TYR A 114 1.22 11.90 -6.08
C TYR A 114 2.12 11.92 -4.83
N LEU A 115 3.18 11.11 -4.83
CA LEU A 115 4.13 10.90 -3.72
C LEU A 115 5.53 11.37 -4.18
#